data_AF-A0A3M1IKY3-F1
#
_entry.id   AF-A0A3M1IKY3-F1
#
_cell.length_a   1.000
_cell.length_b   1.000
_cell.length_c   1.000
_cell.angle_alpha   90.00
_cell.angle_beta   90.00
_cell.angle_gamma   90.00
#
_symmetry.space_group_name_H-M   'P 1'
#
loop_
_entity.id
_entity.type
_entity.pdbx_description
1 polymer ?
#
loop_
_entity_poly.entity_id
_entity_poly.type
_entity_poly.pdbx_seq_one_letter_code
_entity_poly.pdbx_strand_id
1 'polypeptide(L)'
;QDARRRLFSRQLFKKAQSPLTPALWRDVLAYTVSSWSDVASLFSEWWKGFVDPQIFALIAVAALLLWAVLFSLARRLLLRVRTYEGPMPAPFLRRAASAGGATLTRSLPVIISTAVFGFGLWYFDMLSGRIEPLMVTALYAICAVTIIWAMIRSVLAPNRPEWRVLNISDRGARRLCWLATGVAVIHAGDAILSKLNFILESPLPLTVAQHFVTSVAVALLLIIMLRMPLSEGSASAQEAPGQRRLTRALLRAILWACVLVMLASAFLGYVAFARFLMNQVVLTASLIILFYLLHIGIEDFANSLTDPERPAGRWLKDNLDLEPQRHAHLGLLASLFLHILLLCLFIPILLLQWGFDWEDIRL
;
A
#
# COMPACT_ATOMS: atom_id res chain seq x y z
N GLN A 1 -6.30 -20.27 -30.56
CA GLN A 1 -6.89 -19.59 -29.38
C GLN A 1 -7.74 -20.52 -28.52
N ASP A 2 -8.40 -21.54 -29.09
CA ASP A 2 -9.19 -22.52 -28.33
C ASP A 2 -8.39 -23.41 -27.37
N ALA A 3 -7.12 -23.71 -27.68
CA ALA A 3 -6.25 -24.47 -26.78
C ALA A 3 -5.94 -23.72 -25.46
N ARG A 4 -5.74 -22.38 -25.52
CA ARG A 4 -5.57 -21.53 -24.33
C ARG A 4 -6.87 -21.40 -23.54
N ARG A 5 -8.02 -21.18 -24.20
CA ARG A 5 -9.34 -21.16 -23.53
C ARG A 5 -9.69 -22.48 -22.86
N ARG A 6 -9.34 -23.62 -23.47
CA ARG A 6 -9.52 -24.96 -22.90
C ARG A 6 -8.54 -25.25 -21.75
N LEU A 7 -7.31 -24.75 -21.81
CA LEU A 7 -6.36 -24.81 -20.67
C LEU A 7 -6.81 -23.92 -19.51
N PHE A 8 -7.27 -22.70 -19.78
CA PHE A 8 -7.81 -21.77 -18.78
C PHE A 8 -9.09 -22.32 -18.14
N SER A 9 -10.01 -22.88 -18.94
CA SER A 9 -11.21 -23.55 -18.43
C SER A 9 -10.87 -24.82 -17.65
N ARG A 10 -9.92 -25.65 -18.11
CA ARG A 10 -9.47 -26.83 -17.36
C ARG A 10 -8.73 -26.49 -16.06
N GLN A 11 -8.07 -25.34 -15.98
CA GLN A 11 -7.43 -24.85 -14.75
C GLN A 11 -8.43 -24.19 -13.80
N LEU A 12 -9.44 -23.47 -14.31
CA LEU A 12 -10.55 -22.90 -13.53
C LEU A 12 -11.46 -23.97 -12.90
N PHE A 13 -11.65 -25.10 -13.58
CA PHE A 13 -12.54 -26.19 -13.14
C PHE A 13 -11.81 -27.43 -12.58
N LYS A 14 -10.48 -27.43 -12.49
CA LYS A 14 -9.77 -28.47 -11.72
C LYS A 14 -10.02 -28.20 -10.24
N LYS A 15 -11.03 -28.87 -9.70
CA LYS A 15 -11.37 -28.92 -8.28
C LYS A 15 -10.10 -29.34 -7.53
N ALA A 16 -9.35 -28.36 -7.01
CA ALA A 16 -8.31 -28.62 -6.04
C ALA A 16 -8.94 -29.44 -4.90
N GLN A 17 -8.20 -30.39 -4.32
CA GLN A 17 -8.68 -31.09 -3.13
C GLN A 17 -9.19 -30.05 -2.14
N SER A 18 -10.41 -30.24 -1.63
CA SER A 18 -11.06 -29.21 -0.82
C SER A 18 -10.12 -28.79 0.33
N PRO A 19 -9.88 -27.49 0.56
CA PRO A 19 -9.02 -26.99 1.65
C PRO A 19 -9.45 -27.48 3.04
N LEU A 20 -10.69 -27.96 3.14
CA LEU A 20 -11.28 -28.53 4.35
C LEU A 20 -10.86 -29.99 4.62
N THR A 21 -10.17 -30.65 3.68
CA THR A 21 -9.73 -32.04 3.87
C THR A 21 -8.43 -32.11 4.67
N PRO A 22 -8.34 -32.92 5.74
CA PRO A 22 -7.10 -33.12 6.49
C PRO A 22 -5.96 -33.73 5.66
N ALA A 23 -6.25 -34.36 4.52
CA ALA A 23 -5.24 -34.89 3.60
C ALA A 23 -4.38 -33.77 2.99
N LEU A 24 -5.00 -32.68 2.53
CA LEU A 24 -4.28 -31.53 1.96
C LEU A 24 -3.26 -30.96 2.95
N TRP A 25 -3.62 -30.82 4.22
CA TRP A 25 -2.72 -30.28 5.24
C TRP A 25 -1.57 -31.23 5.59
N ARG A 26 -1.77 -32.55 5.52
CA ARG A 26 -0.69 -33.53 5.67
C ARG A 26 0.30 -33.45 4.51
N ASP A 27 -0.20 -33.35 3.29
CA ASP A 27 0.64 -33.22 2.09
C ASP A 27 1.44 -31.90 2.11
N VAL A 28 0.78 -30.81 2.54
CA VAL A 28 1.41 -29.50 2.73
C VAL A 28 2.51 -29.56 3.79
N LEU A 29 2.25 -30.15 4.96
CA LEU A 29 3.24 -30.27 6.02
C LEU A 29 4.43 -31.14 5.59
N ALA A 30 4.17 -32.29 4.96
CA ALA A 30 5.21 -33.16 4.45
C ALA A 30 6.10 -32.44 3.43
N TYR A 31 5.49 -31.74 2.46
CA TYR A 31 6.21 -30.98 1.45
C TYR A 31 6.98 -29.79 2.04
N THR A 32 6.37 -29.05 2.98
CA THR A 32 7.03 -27.89 3.61
C THR A 32 8.29 -28.30 4.36
N VAL A 33 8.25 -29.43 5.06
CA VAL A 33 9.41 -29.97 5.78
C VAL A 33 10.49 -30.43 4.80
N SER A 34 10.11 -31.12 3.71
CA SER A 34 11.09 -31.58 2.72
C SER A 34 11.70 -30.44 1.91
N SER A 35 10.95 -29.38 1.61
CA SER A 35 11.41 -28.27 0.77
C SER A 35 12.20 -27.20 1.53
N TRP A 36 12.34 -27.32 2.85
CA TRP A 36 13.19 -26.41 3.61
C TRP A 36 14.65 -26.47 3.15
N SER A 37 15.14 -27.66 2.78
CA SER A 37 16.48 -27.82 2.22
C SER A 37 16.63 -27.14 0.86
N ASP A 38 15.56 -27.13 0.04
CA ASP A 38 15.57 -26.52 -1.30
C ASP A 38 15.57 -24.99 -1.21
N VAL A 39 14.86 -24.43 -0.22
CA VAL A 39 14.94 -23.00 0.09
C VAL A 39 16.35 -22.65 0.57
N ALA A 40 16.89 -23.43 1.51
CA ALA A 40 18.22 -23.18 2.06
C ALA A 40 19.32 -23.32 1.00
N SER A 41 19.21 -24.29 0.08
CA SER A 41 20.15 -24.45 -1.03
C SER A 41 20.05 -23.27 -2.00
N LEU A 42 18.85 -22.82 -2.36
CA LEU A 42 18.65 -21.65 -3.22
C LEU A 42 19.36 -20.41 -2.67
N PHE A 43 19.20 -20.12 -1.37
CA PHE A 43 19.89 -19.00 -0.72
C PHE A 43 21.40 -19.23 -0.59
N SER A 44 21.83 -20.45 -0.25
CA SER A 44 23.26 -20.78 -0.12
C SER A 44 23.99 -20.71 -1.45
N GLU A 45 23.39 -21.20 -2.54
CA GLU A 45 23.95 -21.15 -3.89
C GLU A 45 24.10 -19.71 -4.36
N TRP A 46 23.08 -18.89 -4.12
CA TRP A 46 23.15 -17.46 -4.39
C TRP A 46 24.28 -16.78 -3.61
N TRP A 47 24.31 -16.98 -2.29
CA TRP A 47 25.27 -16.33 -1.41
C TRP A 47 26.72 -16.72 -1.74
N LYS A 48 26.98 -17.99 -2.05
CA LYS A 48 28.33 -18.45 -2.39
C LYS A 48 28.73 -18.15 -3.83
N GLY A 49 27.77 -18.11 -4.74
CA GLY A 49 28.02 -17.98 -6.18
C GLY A 49 28.13 -16.55 -6.67
N PHE A 50 27.33 -15.63 -6.11
CA PHE A 50 27.16 -14.28 -6.67
C PHE A 50 27.45 -13.16 -5.68
N VAL A 51 27.49 -13.45 -4.37
CA VAL A 51 27.65 -12.40 -3.35
C VAL A 51 29.10 -12.29 -2.92
N ASP A 52 29.75 -11.17 -3.28
CA ASP A 52 30.95 -10.72 -2.59
C ASP A 52 30.57 -10.16 -1.21
N PRO A 53 31.01 -10.76 -0.09
CA PRO A 53 30.60 -10.32 1.25
C PRO A 53 31.02 -8.89 1.59
N GLN A 54 32.15 -8.42 1.07
CA GLN A 54 32.66 -7.08 1.37
C GLN A 54 31.84 -6.02 0.64
N ILE A 55 31.58 -6.25 -0.66
CA ILE A 55 30.77 -5.35 -1.48
C ILE A 55 29.32 -5.37 -0.99
N PHE A 56 28.76 -6.53 -0.65
CA PHE A 56 27.41 -6.63 -0.10
C PHE A 56 27.28 -5.87 1.22
N ALA A 57 28.23 -6.05 2.14
CA ALA A 57 28.26 -5.31 3.39
C ALA A 57 28.35 -3.80 3.15
N LEU A 58 29.16 -3.36 2.18
CA LEU A 58 29.26 -1.94 1.81
C LEU A 58 27.93 -1.39 1.30
N ILE A 59 27.25 -2.09 0.40
CA ILE A 59 25.93 -1.68 -0.14
C ILE A 59 24.89 -1.64 0.99
N ALA A 60 24.86 -2.67 1.84
CA ALA A 60 23.92 -2.75 2.95
C ALA A 60 24.14 -1.61 3.97
N VAL A 61 25.40 -1.35 4.33
CA VAL A 61 25.76 -0.24 5.23
C VAL A 61 25.45 1.10 4.59
N ALA A 62 25.76 1.31 3.30
CA ALA A 62 25.46 2.54 2.59
C ALA A 62 23.94 2.79 2.52
N ALA A 63 23.13 1.77 2.22
CA ALA A 63 21.68 1.87 2.21
C ALA A 63 21.10 2.16 3.61
N LEU A 64 21.66 1.55 4.66
CA LEU A 64 21.30 1.78 6.06
C LEU A 64 21.65 3.19 6.52
N LEU A 65 22.85 3.69 6.19
CA LEU A 65 23.28 5.04 6.51
C LEU A 65 22.43 6.07 5.77
N LEU A 66 22.18 5.86 4.47
CA LEU A 66 21.27 6.68 3.70
C LEU A 66 19.89 6.72 4.32
N TRP A 67 19.38 5.57 4.77
CA TRP A 67 18.09 5.47 5.46
C TRP A 67 18.11 6.29 6.76
N ALA A 68 19.15 6.13 7.58
CA ALA A 68 19.27 6.84 8.85
C ALA A 68 19.37 8.36 8.68
N VAL A 69 20.11 8.83 7.66
CA VAL A 69 20.24 10.26 7.32
C VAL A 69 18.91 10.80 6.81
N LEU A 70 18.29 10.15 5.83
CA LEU A 70 17.01 10.58 5.27
C LEU A 70 15.90 10.53 6.31
N PHE A 71 15.86 9.49 7.16
CA PHE A 71 14.91 9.37 8.26
C PHE A 71 15.11 10.46 9.32
N SER A 72 16.36 10.79 9.65
CA SER A 72 16.66 11.88 10.58
C SER A 72 16.26 13.24 10.03
N LEU A 73 16.54 13.49 8.75
CA LEU A 73 16.12 14.70 8.05
C LEU A 73 14.59 14.80 7.97
N ALA A 74 13.94 13.71 7.56
CA ALA A 74 12.49 13.57 7.53
C ALA A 74 11.86 13.86 8.90
N ARG A 75 12.42 13.29 9.98
CA ARG A 75 11.95 13.54 11.35
C ARG A 75 12.13 15.00 11.74
N ARG A 76 13.27 15.63 11.42
CA ARG A 76 13.52 17.05 11.72
C ARG A 76 12.56 17.97 10.95
N LEU A 77 12.33 17.71 9.66
CA LEU A 77 11.36 18.44 8.85
C LEU A 77 9.94 18.28 9.40
N LEU A 78 9.56 17.06 9.77
CA LEU A 78 8.26 16.79 10.38
C LEU A 78 8.07 17.47 11.74
N LEU A 79 9.13 17.58 12.54
CA LEU A 79 9.10 18.30 13.81
C LEU A 79 8.98 19.81 13.59
N ARG A 80 9.69 20.39 12.60
CA ARG A 80 9.61 21.82 12.28
C ARG A 80 8.28 22.24 11.65
N VAL A 81 7.70 21.40 10.79
CA VAL A 81 6.45 21.73 10.07
C VAL A 81 5.20 21.46 10.92
N ARG A 82 5.29 20.58 11.94
CA ARG A 82 4.17 20.24 12.83
C ARG A 82 4.29 20.83 14.25
N THR A 83 4.90 22.01 14.40
CA THR A 83 4.68 22.86 15.58
C THR A 83 3.51 23.78 15.28
N TYR A 84 2.35 23.50 15.88
CA TYR A 84 1.20 24.40 15.86
C TYR A 84 0.91 24.78 17.31
N GLU A 85 1.24 26.02 17.67
CA GLU A 85 0.97 26.61 18.98
C GLU A 85 -0.27 27.51 18.86
N GLY A 86 -1.44 26.90 18.69
CA GLY A 86 -2.71 27.63 18.64
C GLY A 86 -3.75 27.02 19.60
N PRO A 87 -4.65 27.83 20.19
CA PRO A 87 -5.61 27.37 21.19
C PRO A 87 -6.77 26.50 20.63
N MET A 88 -6.89 26.35 19.31
CA MET A 88 -7.91 25.53 18.63
C MET A 88 -7.27 24.56 17.62
N PRO A 89 -7.84 23.37 17.37
CA PRO A 89 -7.28 22.43 16.39
C PRO A 89 -7.23 23.04 14.98
N ALA A 90 -6.11 22.84 14.27
CA ALA A 90 -5.87 23.42 12.95
C ALA A 90 -6.99 23.10 11.92
N PRO A 91 -7.21 23.91 10.88
CA PRO A 91 -8.20 23.64 9.83
C PRO A 91 -8.03 22.24 9.19
N PHE A 92 -9.14 21.60 8.80
CA PHE A 92 -9.17 20.24 8.23
C PHE A 92 -8.19 20.06 7.05
N LEU A 93 -8.16 21.05 6.15
CA LEU A 93 -7.30 21.09 4.97
C LEU A 93 -5.80 21.10 5.35
N ARG A 94 -5.40 21.93 6.32
CA ARG A 94 -4.02 21.96 6.85
C ARG A 94 -3.64 20.63 7.52
N ARG A 95 -4.57 20.01 8.23
CA ARG A 95 -4.33 18.73 8.91
C ARG A 95 -4.06 17.61 7.93
N ALA A 96 -4.92 17.50 6.92
CA ALA A 96 -4.88 16.43 5.96
C ALA A 96 -3.76 16.64 4.89
N ALA A 97 -3.36 17.87 4.60
CA ALA A 97 -2.19 18.11 3.75
C ALA A 97 -0.85 17.87 4.44
N SER A 98 -0.74 18.22 5.72
CA SER A 98 0.39 17.76 6.52
C SER A 98 0.44 16.24 6.60
N ALA A 99 -0.70 15.55 6.44
CA ALA A 99 -0.74 14.09 6.41
C ALA A 99 -0.20 13.55 5.08
N GLY A 100 -0.55 14.15 3.95
CA GLY A 100 0.06 13.86 2.64
C GLY A 100 1.59 14.06 2.66
N GLY A 101 2.04 15.26 3.05
CA GLY A 101 3.46 15.57 3.22
C GLY A 101 4.15 14.62 4.20
N ALA A 102 3.52 14.31 5.33
CA ALA A 102 4.07 13.37 6.31
C ALA A 102 3.99 11.89 5.93
N THR A 103 3.21 11.53 4.91
CA THR A 103 3.25 10.21 4.28
C THR A 103 4.52 10.12 3.48
N LEU A 104 4.73 11.09 2.59
CA LEU A 104 5.87 11.15 1.69
C LEU A 104 7.18 11.26 2.47
N THR A 105 7.25 12.15 3.47
CA THR A 105 8.42 12.30 4.34
C THR A 105 8.72 11.02 5.14
N ARG A 106 7.73 10.15 5.42
CA ARG A 106 7.97 8.89 6.14
C ARG A 106 8.31 7.71 5.22
N SER A 107 7.74 7.65 4.01
CA SER A 107 7.98 6.55 3.08
C SER A 107 9.23 6.74 2.24
N LEU A 108 9.57 7.98 1.85
CA LEU A 108 10.72 8.29 0.98
C LEU A 108 12.06 7.73 1.50
N PRO A 109 12.42 7.86 2.80
CA PRO A 109 13.68 7.30 3.29
C PRO A 109 13.82 5.80 3.03
N VAL A 110 12.73 5.04 3.22
CA VAL A 110 12.75 3.59 3.00
C VAL A 110 12.77 3.29 1.50
N ILE A 111 11.92 3.94 0.70
CA ILE A 111 11.86 3.71 -0.75
C ILE A 111 13.22 3.99 -1.39
N ILE A 112 13.83 5.14 -1.08
CA ILE A 112 15.12 5.54 -1.65
C ILE A 112 16.22 4.55 -1.21
N SER A 113 16.29 4.21 0.08
CA SER A 113 17.30 3.27 0.57
C SER A 113 17.12 1.86 0.01
N THR A 114 15.89 1.37 -0.11
CA THR A 114 15.59 0.08 -0.74
C THR A 114 15.90 0.08 -2.23
N ALA A 115 15.64 1.19 -2.93
CA ALA A 115 15.99 1.36 -4.34
C ALA A 115 17.51 1.38 -4.54
N VAL A 116 18.25 2.11 -3.70
CA VAL A 116 19.72 2.15 -3.74
C VAL A 116 20.31 0.77 -3.41
N PHE A 117 19.75 0.06 -2.43
CA PHE A 117 20.14 -1.31 -2.12
C PHE A 117 19.92 -2.25 -3.31
N GLY A 118 18.71 -2.24 -3.89
CA GLY A 118 18.39 -3.06 -5.07
C GLY A 118 19.23 -2.73 -6.29
N PHE A 119 19.46 -1.43 -6.55
CA PHE A 119 20.35 -0.98 -7.62
C PHE A 119 21.79 -1.43 -7.38
N GLY A 120 22.29 -1.38 -6.15
CA GLY A 120 23.60 -1.91 -5.80
C GLY A 120 23.72 -3.40 -6.09
N LEU A 121 22.73 -4.20 -5.66
CA LEU A 121 22.73 -5.64 -5.96
C LEU A 121 22.73 -5.93 -7.47
N TRP A 122 21.95 -5.18 -8.23
CA TRP A 122 21.91 -5.32 -9.69
C TRP A 122 23.22 -4.87 -10.36
N TYR A 123 23.79 -3.73 -9.94
CA TYR A 123 25.00 -3.17 -10.52
C TYR A 123 26.22 -4.08 -10.36
N PHE A 124 26.32 -4.77 -9.23
CA PHE A 124 27.41 -5.73 -8.95
C PHE A 124 27.09 -7.17 -9.37
N ASP A 125 26.05 -7.38 -10.19
CA ASP A 125 25.63 -8.72 -10.68
C ASP A 125 25.31 -9.72 -9.56
N MET A 126 24.97 -9.21 -8.37
CA MET A 126 24.56 -10.03 -7.22
C MET A 126 23.11 -10.47 -7.36
N LEU A 127 22.31 -9.81 -8.18
CA LEU A 127 20.90 -10.11 -8.40
C LEU A 127 20.71 -11.12 -9.55
N SER A 128 21.39 -12.27 -9.45
CA SER A 128 21.51 -13.22 -10.57
C SER A 128 21.00 -14.63 -10.23
N GLY A 129 20.66 -15.38 -11.29
CA GLY A 129 20.16 -16.74 -11.20
C GLY A 129 18.69 -16.85 -10.73
N ARG A 130 18.34 -17.98 -10.13
CA ARG A 130 16.94 -18.31 -9.78
C ARG A 130 16.34 -17.41 -8.68
N ILE A 131 17.17 -16.70 -7.92
CA ILE A 131 16.72 -15.88 -6.78
C ILE A 131 16.34 -14.45 -7.15
N GLU A 132 16.78 -13.96 -8.32
CA GLU A 132 16.50 -12.61 -8.80
C GLU A 132 15.00 -12.23 -8.69
N PRO A 133 14.05 -12.99 -9.25
CA PRO A 133 12.63 -12.64 -9.18
C PRO A 133 12.08 -12.65 -7.74
N LEU A 134 12.64 -13.48 -6.85
CA LEU A 134 12.28 -13.48 -5.43
C LEU A 134 12.75 -12.20 -4.75
N MET A 135 13.99 -11.79 -5.02
CA MET A 135 14.58 -10.60 -4.40
C MET A 135 13.92 -9.32 -4.90
N VAL A 136 13.69 -9.20 -6.20
CA VAL A 136 12.92 -8.09 -6.78
C VAL A 136 11.53 -7.99 -6.12
N THR A 137 10.83 -9.12 -5.98
CA THR A 137 9.51 -9.14 -5.33
C THR A 137 9.58 -8.74 -3.86
N ALA A 138 10.62 -9.17 -3.13
CA ALA A 138 10.84 -8.78 -1.74
C ALA A 138 11.11 -7.27 -1.59
N LEU A 139 11.91 -6.67 -2.48
CA LEU A 139 12.15 -5.23 -2.49
C LEU A 139 10.87 -4.44 -2.75
N TYR A 140 10.08 -4.85 -3.75
CA TYR A 140 8.77 -4.25 -4.01
C TYR A 140 7.81 -4.41 -2.83
N ALA A 141 7.80 -5.57 -2.19
CA ALA A 141 6.98 -5.83 -1.01
C ALA A 141 7.35 -4.91 0.18
N ILE A 142 8.64 -4.69 0.43
CA ILE A 142 9.12 -3.75 1.47
C ILE A 142 8.63 -2.33 1.18
N CYS A 143 8.79 -1.87 -0.07
CA CYS A 143 8.29 -0.56 -0.50
C CYS A 143 6.77 -0.45 -0.34
N ALA A 144 6.02 -1.46 -0.82
CA ALA A 144 4.56 -1.48 -0.75
C ALA A 144 4.04 -1.44 0.69
N VAL A 145 4.57 -2.28 1.58
CA VAL A 145 4.19 -2.29 3.01
C VAL A 145 4.50 -0.95 3.66
N THR A 146 5.66 -0.36 3.34
CA THR A 146 6.06 0.92 3.92
C THR A 146 5.17 2.07 3.45
N ILE A 147 4.82 2.10 2.16
CA ILE A 147 3.90 3.09 1.60
C ILE A 147 2.52 2.95 2.27
N ILE A 148 1.95 1.74 2.30
CA ILE A 148 0.65 1.48 2.90
C ILE A 148 0.66 1.86 4.39
N TRP A 149 1.69 1.46 5.13
CA TRP A 149 1.85 1.83 6.54
C TRP A 149 1.95 3.35 6.74
N ALA A 150 2.74 4.05 5.91
CA ALA A 150 2.88 5.49 5.98
C ALA A 150 1.56 6.20 5.69
N MET A 151 0.78 5.70 4.73
CA MET A 151 -0.55 6.22 4.37
C MET A 151 -1.57 6.00 5.49
N ILE A 152 -1.61 4.80 6.06
CA ILE A 152 -2.51 4.51 7.19
C ILE A 152 -2.16 5.40 8.40
N ARG A 153 -0.87 5.53 8.70
CA ARG A 153 -0.40 6.33 9.83
C ARG A 153 -0.61 7.82 9.63
N SER A 154 -0.58 8.31 8.39
CA SER A 154 -0.84 9.70 8.09
C SER A 154 -2.34 10.04 8.22
N VAL A 155 -3.21 9.19 7.69
CA VAL A 155 -4.68 9.36 7.78
C VAL A 155 -5.17 9.23 9.22
N LEU A 156 -4.69 8.23 9.97
CA LEU A 156 -5.17 7.94 11.34
C LEU A 156 -4.45 8.73 12.43
N ALA A 157 -3.26 9.28 12.15
CA ALA A 157 -2.43 10.07 13.07
C ALA A 157 -2.49 9.59 14.55
N PRO A 158 -2.10 8.34 14.86
CA PRO A 158 -2.40 7.71 16.15
C PRO A 158 -1.70 8.36 17.36
N ASN A 159 -0.61 9.11 17.13
CA ASN A 159 0.19 9.74 18.18
C ASN A 159 -0.03 11.26 18.31
N ARG A 160 -0.90 11.86 17.48
CA ARG A 160 -1.23 13.29 17.56
C ARG A 160 -2.73 13.51 17.31
N PRO A 161 -3.58 13.44 18.36
CA PRO A 161 -5.03 13.50 18.21
C PRO A 161 -5.52 14.81 17.56
N GLU A 162 -4.80 15.90 17.77
CA GLU A 162 -5.05 17.21 17.18
C GLU A 162 -4.92 17.25 15.63
N TRP A 163 -4.26 16.26 15.00
CA TRP A 163 -4.09 16.16 13.53
C TRP A 163 -4.97 15.07 12.88
N ARG A 164 -5.90 14.47 13.61
CA ARG A 164 -6.67 13.31 13.15
C ARG A 164 -7.79 13.71 12.17
N VAL A 165 -7.87 13.03 11.02
CA VAL A 165 -8.89 13.26 9.97
C VAL A 165 -10.23 12.60 10.33
N LEU A 166 -10.19 11.46 11.03
CA LEU A 166 -11.38 10.71 11.51
C LEU A 166 -11.46 10.78 13.03
N ASN A 167 -12.58 11.27 13.58
CA ASN A 167 -12.72 11.41 15.03
C ASN A 167 -13.00 10.05 15.72
N ILE A 168 -11.95 9.24 15.86
CA ILE A 168 -11.93 7.91 16.49
C ILE A 168 -11.11 8.02 17.78
N SER A 169 -11.46 7.25 18.82
CA SER A 169 -10.66 7.14 20.04
C SER A 169 -9.21 6.70 19.74
N ASP A 170 -8.24 7.15 20.54
CA ASP A 170 -6.81 6.83 20.34
C ASP A 170 -6.53 5.32 20.27
N ARG A 171 -7.24 4.54 21.09
CA ARG A 171 -7.17 3.08 21.09
C ARG A 171 -7.70 2.50 19.78
N GLY A 172 -8.80 3.03 19.24
CA GLY A 172 -9.37 2.62 17.95
C GLY A 172 -8.44 2.93 16.78
N ALA A 173 -7.86 4.14 16.75
CA ALA A 173 -6.94 4.56 15.70
C ALA A 173 -5.66 3.70 15.67
N ARG A 174 -5.08 3.38 16.84
CA ARG A 174 -3.90 2.51 16.93
C ARG A 174 -4.22 1.07 16.50
N ARG A 175 -5.36 0.52 16.93
CA ARG A 175 -5.79 -0.82 16.52
C ARG A 175 -6.03 -0.89 15.02
N LEU A 176 -6.72 0.08 14.44
CA LEU A 176 -6.98 0.14 13.00
C LEU A 176 -5.67 0.26 12.21
N CYS A 177 -4.70 1.03 12.71
CA CYS A 177 -3.37 1.11 12.14
C CYS A 177 -2.66 -0.25 12.13
N TRP A 178 -2.69 -0.98 13.24
CA TRP A 178 -2.11 -2.32 13.32
C TRP A 178 -2.79 -3.32 12.40
N LEU A 179 -4.13 -3.34 12.35
CA LEU A 179 -4.88 -4.27 11.50
C LEU A 179 -4.63 -4.00 10.01
N ALA A 180 -4.71 -2.75 9.58
CA ALA A 180 -4.46 -2.39 8.19
C ALA A 180 -3.00 -2.64 7.78
N THR A 181 -2.04 -2.43 8.68
CA THR A 181 -0.64 -2.83 8.45
C THR A 181 -0.52 -4.35 8.35
N GLY A 182 -1.24 -5.10 9.19
CA GLY A 182 -1.28 -6.56 9.15
C GLY A 182 -1.78 -7.09 7.80
N VAL A 183 -2.83 -6.48 7.24
CA VAL A 183 -3.32 -6.82 5.89
C VAL A 183 -2.22 -6.61 4.84
N ALA A 184 -1.51 -5.49 4.88
CA ALA A 184 -0.42 -5.20 3.94
C ALA A 184 0.73 -6.21 4.06
N VAL A 185 1.10 -6.57 5.29
CA VAL A 185 2.17 -7.56 5.57
C VAL A 185 1.77 -8.95 5.08
N ILE A 186 0.52 -9.39 5.31
CA ILE A 186 0.04 -10.68 4.82
C ILE A 186 0.03 -10.72 3.29
N HIS A 187 -0.44 -9.64 2.64
CA HIS A 187 -0.44 -9.53 1.18
C HIS A 187 0.98 -9.56 0.60
N ALA A 188 1.92 -8.83 1.22
CA ALA A 188 3.33 -8.87 0.86
C ALA A 188 3.95 -10.27 1.03
N GLY A 189 3.65 -10.95 2.13
CA GLY A 189 4.07 -12.32 2.38
C GLY A 189 3.50 -13.29 1.34
N ASP A 190 2.23 -13.16 0.98
CA ASP A 190 1.60 -13.96 -0.09
C ASP A 190 2.33 -13.76 -1.43
N ALA A 191 2.69 -12.53 -1.79
CA ALA A 191 3.43 -12.25 -3.02
C ALA A 191 4.81 -12.93 -3.04
N ILE A 192 5.57 -12.82 -1.94
CA ILE A 192 6.90 -13.44 -1.79
C ILE A 192 6.80 -14.97 -1.85
N LEU A 193 5.90 -15.56 -1.05
CA LEU A 193 5.70 -17.01 -1.03
C LEU A 193 5.23 -17.55 -2.39
N SER A 194 4.40 -16.79 -3.10
CA SER A 194 3.98 -17.18 -4.45
C SER A 194 5.13 -17.23 -5.44
N LYS A 195 6.07 -16.28 -5.33
CA LYS A 195 7.27 -16.28 -6.17
C LYS A 195 8.23 -17.39 -5.78
N LEU A 196 8.36 -17.67 -4.49
CA LEU A 196 9.14 -18.81 -4.00
C LEU A 196 8.57 -20.13 -4.54
N ASN A 197 7.27 -20.36 -4.40
CA ASN A 197 6.62 -21.56 -4.94
C ASN A 197 6.75 -21.68 -6.46
N PHE A 198 6.75 -20.56 -7.18
CA PHE A 198 6.99 -20.55 -8.62
C PHE A 198 8.42 -20.97 -8.96
N ILE A 199 9.43 -20.46 -8.24
CA ILE A 199 10.84 -20.79 -8.45
C ILE A 199 11.15 -22.24 -8.10
N LEU A 200 10.54 -22.76 -7.04
CA LEU A 200 10.70 -24.14 -6.56
C LEU A 200 9.82 -25.15 -7.29
N GLU A 201 9.04 -24.71 -8.28
CA GLU A 201 8.08 -25.56 -9.01
C GLU A 201 7.15 -26.34 -8.06
N SER A 202 6.73 -25.68 -6.98
CA SER A 202 6.01 -26.32 -5.90
C SER A 202 4.66 -26.88 -6.33
N PRO A 203 4.21 -27.99 -5.71
CA PRO A 203 2.99 -28.66 -6.10
C PRO A 203 1.78 -27.79 -5.80
N LEU A 204 0.75 -27.91 -6.64
CA LEU A 204 -0.48 -27.12 -6.55
C LEU A 204 -1.13 -27.08 -5.14
N PRO A 205 -1.18 -28.18 -4.36
CA PRO A 205 -1.73 -28.16 -3.01
C PRO A 205 -1.08 -27.14 -2.08
N LEU A 206 0.23 -26.89 -2.18
CA LEU A 206 0.93 -25.90 -1.36
C LEU A 206 0.46 -24.48 -1.69
N THR A 207 0.40 -24.15 -2.97
CA THR A 207 -0.07 -22.85 -3.45
C THR A 207 -1.54 -22.61 -3.08
N VAL A 208 -2.38 -23.65 -3.17
CA VAL A 208 -3.79 -23.59 -2.75
C VAL A 208 -3.88 -23.36 -1.23
N ALA A 209 -3.11 -24.10 -0.42
CA ALA A 209 -3.11 -23.93 1.02
C ALA A 209 -2.66 -22.53 1.42
N GLN A 210 -1.58 -22.02 0.82
CA GLN A 210 -1.07 -20.68 1.05
C GLN A 210 -2.17 -19.63 0.79
N HIS A 211 -2.78 -19.65 -0.40
CA HIS A 211 -3.80 -18.66 -0.76
C HIS A 211 -5.05 -18.76 0.11
N PHE A 212 -5.42 -19.97 0.52
CA PHE A 212 -6.52 -20.15 1.47
C PHE A 212 -6.19 -19.47 2.81
N VAL A 213 -5.01 -19.73 3.38
CA VAL A 213 -4.58 -19.11 4.65
C VAL A 213 -4.50 -17.60 4.54
N THR A 214 -3.87 -17.07 3.48
CA THR A 214 -3.67 -15.62 3.33
C THR A 214 -4.99 -14.89 3.10
N SER A 215 -5.87 -15.40 2.23
CA SER A 215 -7.20 -14.81 2.00
C SER A 215 -8.09 -14.87 3.24
N VAL A 216 -8.12 -15.99 3.97
CA VAL A 216 -8.90 -16.11 5.21
C VAL A 216 -8.35 -15.19 6.29
N ALA A 217 -7.02 -15.10 6.46
CA ALA A 217 -6.40 -14.20 7.42
C ALA A 217 -6.76 -12.72 7.14
N VAL A 218 -6.68 -12.29 5.88
CA VAL A 218 -7.11 -10.94 5.48
C VAL A 218 -8.60 -10.73 5.72
N ALA A 219 -9.45 -11.70 5.39
CA ALA A 219 -10.90 -11.63 5.65
C ALA A 219 -11.19 -11.40 7.14
N LEU A 220 -10.52 -12.16 8.02
CA LEU A 220 -10.67 -12.03 9.47
C LEU A 220 -10.22 -10.66 9.97
N LEU A 221 -9.08 -10.15 9.49
CA LEU A 221 -8.64 -8.80 9.83
C LEU A 221 -9.66 -7.74 9.40
N LEU A 222 -10.23 -7.87 8.19
CA LEU A 222 -11.28 -6.97 7.71
C LEU A 222 -12.54 -7.06 8.57
N ILE A 223 -12.97 -8.25 9.00
CA ILE A 223 -14.10 -8.42 9.94
C ILE A 223 -13.83 -7.67 11.24
N ILE A 224 -12.64 -7.83 11.80
CA ILE A 224 -12.25 -7.16 13.04
C ILE A 224 -12.28 -5.64 12.84
N MET A 225 -11.80 -5.13 11.70
CA MET A 225 -11.87 -3.70 11.35
C MET A 225 -13.31 -3.21 11.19
N LEU A 226 -14.17 -3.97 10.51
CA LEU A 226 -15.58 -3.64 10.25
C LEU A 226 -16.43 -3.62 11.52
N ARG A 227 -16.11 -4.45 12.51
CA ARG A 227 -16.80 -4.50 13.81
C ARG A 227 -16.39 -3.40 14.78
N MET A 228 -15.36 -2.61 14.48
CA MET A 228 -14.98 -1.51 15.37
C MET A 228 -16.04 -0.39 15.36
N PRO A 229 -16.49 0.06 16.54
CA PRO A 229 -17.34 1.24 16.63
C PRO A 229 -16.53 2.47 16.21
N LEU A 230 -16.81 2.98 15.01
CA LEU A 230 -16.37 4.31 14.61
C LEU A 230 -17.25 5.29 15.37
N SER A 231 -16.68 5.98 16.37
CA SER A 231 -17.39 7.01 17.13
C SER A 231 -17.91 8.08 16.17
N GLU A 232 -19.19 8.44 16.28
CA GLU A 232 -19.86 9.44 15.43
C GLU A 232 -19.44 10.89 15.79
N GLY A 233 -18.21 11.10 16.24
CA GLY A 233 -17.78 12.34 16.91
C GLY A 233 -17.44 13.52 15.99
N SER A 234 -17.64 13.45 14.69
CA SER A 234 -17.36 14.57 13.77
C SER A 234 -18.56 14.88 12.88
N ALA A 235 -19.64 15.36 13.51
CA ALA A 235 -20.55 16.27 12.83
C ALA A 235 -19.96 17.68 12.96
N SER A 236 -19.10 18.07 12.01
CA SER A 236 -19.03 19.49 11.65
C SER A 236 -20.44 19.89 11.23
N ALA A 237 -21.03 20.85 11.92
CA ALA A 237 -22.44 21.25 11.88
C ALA A 237 -22.90 21.89 10.54
N GLN A 238 -22.27 21.56 9.42
CA GLN A 238 -22.43 22.27 8.14
C GLN A 238 -22.70 21.38 6.91
N GLU A 239 -22.78 20.06 7.03
CA GLU A 239 -23.23 19.18 5.93
C GLU A 239 -24.43 18.32 6.35
N ALA A 240 -25.41 18.17 5.44
CA ALA A 240 -26.68 17.49 5.71
C ALA A 240 -26.47 16.08 6.31
N PRO A 241 -26.97 15.81 7.53
CA PRO A 241 -26.64 14.60 8.30
C PRO A 241 -27.08 13.27 7.64
N GLY A 242 -28.05 13.32 6.71
CA GLY A 242 -28.60 12.14 6.04
C GLY A 242 -27.66 11.51 4.98
N GLN A 243 -27.01 12.33 4.15
CA GLN A 243 -26.30 11.82 2.96
C GLN A 243 -24.98 11.12 3.31
N ARG A 244 -24.23 11.62 4.30
CA ARG A 244 -23.01 10.96 4.83
C ARG A 244 -23.32 9.68 5.61
N ARG A 245 -24.51 9.53 6.20
CA ARG A 245 -24.91 8.31 6.91
C ARG A 245 -25.18 7.18 5.92
N LEU A 246 -25.86 7.50 4.83
CA LEU A 246 -26.17 6.54 3.77
C LEU A 246 -24.91 6.05 3.04
N THR A 247 -24.00 6.94 2.65
CA THR A 247 -22.76 6.56 1.96
C THR A 247 -21.85 5.68 2.82
N ARG A 248 -21.71 5.99 4.11
CA ARG A 248 -20.95 5.16 5.07
C ARG A 248 -21.59 3.79 5.29
N ALA A 249 -22.92 3.73 5.38
CA ALA A 249 -23.65 2.47 5.52
C ALA A 249 -23.49 1.60 4.27
N LEU A 250 -23.60 2.19 3.08
CA LEU A 250 -23.40 1.50 1.80
C LEU A 250 -21.97 0.96 1.66
N LEU A 251 -20.95 1.77 1.97
CA LEU A 251 -19.56 1.33 1.93
C LEU A 251 -19.30 0.16 2.89
N ARG A 252 -19.85 0.23 4.11
CA ARG A 252 -19.76 -0.88 5.07
C ARG A 252 -20.48 -2.13 4.56
N ALA A 253 -21.65 -1.98 3.94
CA ALA A 253 -22.39 -3.09 3.37
C ALA A 253 -21.62 -3.77 2.22
N ILE A 254 -21.03 -2.99 1.32
CA ILE A 254 -20.18 -3.50 0.23
C ILE A 254 -18.97 -4.24 0.79
N LEU A 255 -18.27 -3.67 1.77
CA LEU A 255 -17.13 -4.32 2.40
C LEU A 255 -17.50 -5.64 3.10
N TRP A 256 -18.66 -5.68 3.80
CA TRP A 256 -19.18 -6.91 4.37
C TRP A 256 -19.51 -7.96 3.30
N ALA A 257 -20.13 -7.55 2.20
CA ALA A 257 -20.42 -8.44 1.08
C ALA A 257 -19.12 -8.99 0.47
N CYS A 258 -18.10 -8.16 0.23
CA CYS A 258 -16.80 -8.60 -0.27
C CYS A 258 -16.15 -9.62 0.67
N VAL A 259 -16.15 -9.37 1.98
CA VAL A 259 -15.60 -10.30 2.97
C VAL A 259 -16.35 -11.62 2.98
N LEU A 260 -17.69 -11.58 2.93
CA LEU A 260 -18.51 -12.79 2.93
C LEU A 260 -18.28 -13.62 1.66
N VAL A 261 -18.22 -12.98 0.50
CA VAL A 261 -17.90 -13.63 -0.79
C VAL A 261 -16.49 -14.22 -0.73
N MET A 262 -15.51 -13.48 -0.22
CA MET A 262 -14.12 -13.96 -0.09
C MET A 262 -14.03 -15.23 0.75
N LEU A 263 -14.70 -15.25 1.91
CA LEU A 263 -14.76 -16.43 2.78
C LEU A 263 -15.53 -17.59 2.13
N ALA A 264 -16.71 -17.32 1.58
CA ALA A 264 -17.51 -18.34 0.92
C ALA A 264 -16.72 -19.00 -0.21
N SER A 265 -16.06 -18.21 -1.06
CA SER A 265 -15.21 -18.73 -2.13
C SER A 265 -14.02 -19.53 -1.62
N ALA A 266 -13.36 -19.09 -0.55
CA ALA A 266 -12.25 -19.83 0.06
C ALA A 266 -12.70 -21.21 0.57
N PHE A 267 -13.82 -21.28 1.30
CA PHE A 267 -14.35 -22.52 1.88
C PHE A 267 -15.00 -23.45 0.85
N LEU A 268 -15.59 -22.91 -0.22
CA LEU A 268 -16.14 -23.69 -1.33
C LEU A 268 -15.06 -24.26 -2.26
N GLY A 269 -13.77 -23.93 -2.02
CA GLY A 269 -12.63 -24.42 -2.82
C GLY A 269 -12.27 -23.53 -4.01
N TYR A 270 -12.93 -22.39 -4.21
CA TYR A 270 -12.57 -21.35 -5.19
C TYR A 270 -11.46 -20.44 -4.66
N VAL A 271 -10.34 -21.04 -4.25
CA VAL A 271 -9.26 -20.33 -3.56
C VAL A 271 -8.60 -19.27 -4.44
N ALA A 272 -8.42 -19.54 -5.74
CA ALA A 272 -7.89 -18.55 -6.67
C ALA A 272 -8.76 -17.29 -6.75
N PHE A 273 -10.09 -17.45 -6.69
CA PHE A 273 -11.03 -16.33 -6.69
C PHE A 273 -11.00 -15.56 -5.35
N ALA A 274 -10.90 -16.27 -4.22
CA ALA A 274 -10.71 -15.63 -2.92
C ALA A 274 -9.43 -14.79 -2.87
N ARG A 275 -8.32 -15.31 -3.44
CA ARG A 275 -7.06 -14.57 -3.58
C ARG A 275 -7.19 -13.36 -4.47
N PHE A 276 -7.85 -13.50 -5.62
CA PHE A 276 -8.13 -12.38 -6.50
C PHE A 276 -8.91 -11.27 -5.76
N LEU A 277 -9.97 -11.63 -5.04
CA LEU A 277 -10.77 -10.67 -4.29
C LEU A 277 -9.97 -10.00 -3.17
N MET A 278 -9.13 -10.76 -2.46
CA MET A 278 -8.17 -10.21 -1.48
C MET A 278 -7.27 -9.15 -2.14
N ASN A 279 -6.64 -9.47 -3.27
CA ASN A 279 -5.76 -8.54 -3.99
C ASN A 279 -6.52 -7.28 -4.41
N GLN A 280 -7.73 -7.42 -4.95
CA GLN A 280 -8.55 -6.28 -5.36
C GLN A 280 -8.93 -5.39 -4.18
N VAL A 281 -9.31 -5.96 -3.04
CA VAL A 281 -9.63 -5.17 -1.84
C VAL A 281 -8.41 -4.40 -1.36
N VAL A 282 -7.23 -5.03 -1.29
CA VAL A 282 -5.99 -4.39 -0.82
C VAL A 282 -5.54 -3.29 -1.77
N LEU A 283 -5.49 -3.58 -3.08
CA LEU A 283 -5.03 -2.63 -4.09
C LEU A 283 -6.00 -1.46 -4.24
N THR A 284 -7.31 -1.71 -4.34
CA THR A 284 -8.32 -0.64 -4.45
C THR A 284 -8.33 0.23 -3.20
N ALA A 285 -8.28 -0.35 -2.00
CA ALA A 285 -8.23 0.44 -0.76
C ALA A 285 -6.97 1.31 -0.70
N SER A 286 -5.82 0.76 -1.05
CA SER A 286 -4.55 1.50 -1.09
C SER A 286 -4.63 2.64 -2.10
N LEU A 287 -5.12 2.37 -3.32
CA LEU A 287 -5.24 3.37 -4.37
C LEU A 287 -6.19 4.50 -3.99
N ILE A 288 -7.36 4.21 -3.41
CA ILE A 288 -8.31 5.23 -2.93
C ILE A 288 -7.65 6.12 -1.86
N ILE A 289 -6.95 5.52 -0.89
CA ILE A 289 -6.26 6.28 0.16
C ILE A 289 -5.16 7.15 -0.46
N LEU A 290 -4.42 6.64 -1.44
CA LEU A 290 -3.34 7.38 -2.09
C LEU A 290 -3.90 8.57 -2.87
N PHE A 291 -4.96 8.34 -3.66
CA PHE A 291 -5.67 9.39 -4.40
C PHE A 291 -6.12 10.49 -3.44
N TYR A 292 -6.78 10.12 -2.34
CA TYR A 292 -7.28 11.08 -1.36
C TYR A 292 -6.15 11.89 -0.70
N LEU A 293 -5.03 11.25 -0.35
CA LEU A 293 -3.87 11.94 0.21
C LEU A 293 -3.22 12.91 -0.78
N LEU A 294 -3.12 12.54 -2.06
CA LEU A 294 -2.58 13.41 -3.11
C LEU A 294 -3.52 14.58 -3.39
N HIS A 295 -4.81 14.34 -3.51
CA HIS A 295 -5.82 15.38 -3.71
C HIS A 295 -5.71 16.48 -2.65
N ILE A 296 -5.68 16.11 -1.36
CA ILE A 296 -5.54 17.08 -0.29
C ILE A 296 -4.15 17.76 -0.31
N GLY A 297 -3.10 17.02 -0.68
CA GLY A 297 -1.77 17.59 -0.85
C GLY A 297 -1.74 18.69 -1.92
N ILE A 298 -2.46 18.49 -3.02
CA ILE A 298 -2.61 19.50 -4.08
C ILE A 298 -3.35 20.73 -3.56
N GLU A 299 -4.43 20.55 -2.79
CA GLU A 299 -5.20 21.67 -2.23
C GLU A 299 -4.37 22.56 -1.29
N ASP A 300 -3.55 21.98 -0.40
CA ASP A 300 -2.69 22.80 0.48
C ASP A 300 -1.49 23.40 -0.24
N PHE A 301 -0.96 22.71 -1.24
CA PHE A 301 0.05 23.30 -2.11
C PHE A 301 -0.52 24.53 -2.83
N ALA A 302 -1.71 24.42 -3.42
CA ALA A 302 -2.40 25.53 -4.06
C ALA A 302 -2.67 26.68 -3.07
N ASN A 303 -3.20 26.38 -1.88
CA ASN A 303 -3.42 27.39 -0.84
C ASN A 303 -2.11 28.04 -0.36
N SER A 304 -1.00 27.29 -0.33
CA SER A 304 0.32 27.80 0.04
C SER A 304 0.95 28.72 -1.01
N LEU A 305 0.52 28.63 -2.27
CA LEU A 305 0.93 29.55 -3.33
C LEU A 305 0.16 30.87 -3.26
N THR A 306 -1.08 30.84 -2.76
CA THR A 306 -1.92 32.03 -2.61
C THR A 306 -1.63 32.81 -1.32
N ASP A 307 -1.06 32.17 -0.29
CA ASP A 307 -0.72 32.78 1.01
C ASP A 307 0.69 33.39 1.02
N PRO A 308 0.85 34.73 1.03
CA PRO A 308 2.15 35.40 0.93
C PRO A 308 3.04 35.21 2.17
N GLU A 309 2.51 34.73 3.29
CA GLU A 309 3.30 34.51 4.51
C GLU A 309 3.98 33.14 4.54
N ARG A 310 3.63 32.22 3.62
CA ARG A 310 4.25 30.90 3.52
C ARG A 310 5.51 30.92 2.64
N PRO A 311 6.49 30.03 2.87
CA PRO A 311 7.75 30.03 2.13
C PRO A 311 7.57 29.90 0.60
N ALA A 312 6.56 29.17 0.13
CA ALA A 312 6.25 29.07 -1.30
C ALA A 312 5.66 30.38 -1.88
N GLY A 313 4.76 31.04 -1.14
CA GLY A 313 4.22 32.36 -1.52
C GLY A 313 5.27 33.47 -1.45
N ARG A 314 6.18 33.42 -0.46
CA ARG A 314 7.34 34.33 -0.35
C ARG A 314 8.30 34.16 -1.52
N TRP A 315 8.71 32.92 -1.84
CA TRP A 315 9.57 32.68 -3.00
C TRP A 315 8.93 33.16 -4.32
N LEU A 316 7.62 32.96 -4.47
CA LEU A 316 6.90 33.44 -5.65
C LEU A 316 6.83 34.97 -5.69
N LYS A 317 6.62 35.63 -4.54
CA LYS A 317 6.62 37.09 -4.41
C LYS A 317 8.01 37.69 -4.67
N ASP A 318 9.06 37.03 -4.21
CA ASP A 318 10.44 37.53 -4.30
C ASP A 318 11.04 37.36 -5.70
N ASN A 319 10.62 36.34 -6.46
CA ASN A 319 11.13 36.07 -7.82
C ASN A 319 10.21 36.57 -8.96
N LEU A 320 8.91 36.72 -8.71
CA LEU A 320 7.92 37.14 -9.69
C LEU A 320 7.15 38.31 -9.06
N ASP A 321 7.59 39.53 -9.35
CA ASP A 321 7.05 40.80 -8.87
C ASP A 321 5.62 41.03 -9.41
N LEU A 322 4.69 40.17 -9.01
CA LEU A 322 3.34 40.05 -9.55
C LEU A 322 2.30 40.64 -8.60
N GLU A 323 1.31 41.28 -9.19
CA GLU A 323 0.20 41.93 -8.50
C GLU A 323 -0.64 40.93 -7.67
N PRO A 324 -1.16 41.30 -6.49
CA PRO A 324 -1.89 40.41 -5.57
C PRO A 324 -3.03 39.59 -6.23
N GLN A 325 -3.67 40.14 -7.27
CA GLN A 325 -4.75 39.48 -8.00
C GLN A 325 -4.27 38.34 -8.92
N ARG A 326 -3.02 38.39 -9.43
CA ARG A 326 -2.46 37.33 -10.30
C ARG A 326 -2.01 36.09 -9.50
N HIS A 327 -1.67 36.26 -8.22
CA HIS A 327 -1.33 35.15 -7.32
C HIS A 327 -2.50 34.17 -7.09
N ALA A 328 -3.73 34.69 -7.01
CA ALA A 328 -4.93 33.87 -6.85
C ALA A 328 -5.22 33.02 -8.10
N HIS A 329 -5.05 33.58 -9.30
CA HIS A 329 -5.25 32.85 -10.56
C HIS A 329 -4.18 31.79 -10.82
N LEU A 330 -2.91 32.05 -10.47
CA LEU A 330 -1.84 31.05 -10.57
C LEU A 330 -2.06 29.85 -9.64
N GLY A 331 -2.49 30.09 -8.40
CA GLY A 331 -2.83 29.01 -7.46
C GLY A 331 -3.98 28.15 -7.96
N LEU A 332 -5.03 28.77 -8.53
CA LEU A 332 -6.17 28.06 -9.11
C LEU A 332 -5.76 27.22 -10.34
N LEU A 333 -5.00 27.79 -11.28
CA LEU A 333 -4.55 27.08 -12.48
C LEU A 333 -3.61 25.93 -12.13
N ALA A 334 -2.66 26.13 -11.20
CA ALA A 334 -1.77 25.08 -10.73
C ALA A 334 -2.56 23.94 -10.06
N SER A 335 -3.56 24.29 -9.24
CA SER A 335 -4.46 23.30 -8.62
C SER A 335 -5.22 22.49 -9.67
N LEU A 336 -5.87 23.16 -10.63
CA LEU A 336 -6.62 22.50 -11.70
C LEU A 336 -5.72 21.58 -12.52
N PHE A 337 -4.53 22.05 -12.91
CA PHE A 337 -3.56 21.26 -13.66
C PHE A 337 -3.13 20.01 -12.89
N LEU A 338 -2.79 20.16 -11.60
CA LEU A 338 -2.41 19.03 -10.74
C LEU A 338 -3.55 18.03 -10.55
N HIS A 339 -4.81 18.48 -10.45
CA HIS A 339 -5.97 17.59 -10.38
C HIS A 339 -6.21 16.83 -11.69
N ILE A 340 -6.03 17.49 -12.84
CA ILE A 340 -6.13 16.82 -14.15
C ILE A 340 -5.03 15.76 -14.26
N LEU A 341 -3.78 16.09 -13.88
CA LEU A 341 -2.68 15.14 -13.87
C LEU A 341 -2.95 13.96 -12.93
N LEU A 342 -3.52 14.23 -11.75
CA LEU A 342 -3.92 13.20 -10.79
C LEU A 342 -4.95 12.24 -11.39
N LEU A 343 -5.98 12.76 -12.06
CA LEU A 343 -7.00 11.94 -12.72
C LEU A 343 -6.41 11.14 -13.89
N CYS A 344 -5.59 11.77 -14.74
CA CYS A 344 -4.89 11.11 -15.85
C CYS A 344 -3.97 9.98 -15.36
N LEU A 345 -3.40 10.07 -14.16
CA LEU A 345 -2.58 9.01 -13.58
C LEU A 345 -3.44 7.88 -12.98
N PHE A 346 -4.48 8.21 -12.22
CA PHE A 346 -5.24 7.22 -11.45
C PHE A 346 -6.27 6.45 -12.27
N ILE A 347 -6.87 7.07 -13.29
CA ILE A 347 -7.88 6.40 -14.14
C ILE A 347 -7.28 5.20 -14.88
N PRO A 348 -6.14 5.28 -15.57
CA PRO A 348 -5.54 4.14 -16.24
C PRO A 348 -5.15 3.02 -15.25
N ILE A 349 -4.61 3.38 -14.09
CA ILE A 349 -4.22 2.41 -13.06
C ILE A 349 -5.46 1.66 -12.55
N LEU A 350 -6.57 2.35 -12.31
CA LEU A 350 -7.83 1.73 -11.93
C LEU A 350 -8.36 0.79 -13.01
N LEU A 351 -8.33 1.20 -14.28
CA LEU A 351 -8.77 0.36 -15.40
C LEU A 351 -7.94 -0.91 -15.51
N LEU A 352 -6.61 -0.79 -15.45
CA LEU A 352 -5.69 -1.93 -15.46
C LEU A 352 -5.93 -2.86 -14.27
N GLN A 353 -6.19 -2.31 -13.09
CA GLN A 353 -6.43 -3.10 -11.88
C GLN A 353 -7.69 -3.98 -12.02
N TRP A 354 -8.73 -3.50 -12.71
CA TRP A 354 -9.97 -4.24 -12.93
C TRP A 354 -9.94 -5.17 -14.16
N GLY A 355 -8.81 -5.24 -14.87
CA GLY A 355 -8.59 -6.19 -15.95
C GLY A 355 -8.93 -5.68 -17.35
N PHE A 356 -8.94 -4.36 -17.57
CA PHE A 356 -8.88 -3.83 -18.93
C PHE A 356 -7.47 -4.01 -19.47
N ASP A 357 -7.30 -4.85 -20.50
CA ASP A 357 -6.03 -5.00 -21.19
C ASP A 357 -5.74 -3.76 -22.05
N TRP A 358 -4.46 -3.37 -22.17
CA TRP A 358 -4.02 -2.23 -23.00
C TRP A 358 -4.47 -2.34 -24.47
N GLU A 359 -4.78 -3.55 -24.94
CA GLU A 359 -5.30 -3.81 -26.29
C GLU A 359 -6.72 -3.26 -26.49
N ASP A 360 -7.53 -3.15 -25.42
CA ASP A 360 -8.89 -2.59 -25.47
C ASP A 360 -8.91 -1.05 -25.41
N ILE A 361 -7.78 -0.41 -25.09
CA ILE A 361 -7.63 1.06 -24.96
C ILE A 361 -7.08 1.69 -26.25
N ARG A 362 -6.64 0.88 -27.22
CA ARG A 362 -6.34 1.35 -28.57
C ARG A 362 -7.61 1.34 -29.42
N LEU A 363 -8.38 2.42 -29.33
CA LEU A 363 -9.37 2.79 -30.35
C LEU A 363 -8.70 3.24 -31.64
#